data_AF-A0A2T9ZFA6-F1
#
_entry.id   AF-A0A2T9ZFA6-F1
#
_cell.length_a   1.000
_cell.length_b   1.000
_cell.length_c   1.000
_cell.angle_alpha   90.00
_cell.angle_beta   90.00
_cell.angle_gamma   90.00
#
_symmetry.space_group_name_H-M   'P 1'
#
loop_
_entity.id
_entity.type
_entity.pdbx_description
1 polymer ?
#
loop_
_entity_poly.entity_id
_entity_poly.type
_entity_poly.pdbx_seq_one_letter_code
_entity_poly.pdbx_strand_id
1 'polypeptide(L)'
;MNHGANFSIFDQVVEEAIFLGKPDIIRVCFVLKGVPKTKIIGFLQLAISLGDIKIVKELLLSGNVDSLSDNYECLYLAYALGHTRIAQFLLQGFRLNYSHEAVSKALVTACENGSIQTVKLLTSYGVDIHYQADLPLRTATQVGNLLAVQHLLEIGANASIMENNPLSIALANNHFEIADCLIKYGASVQTKDNSFLIKYSKAGDLSAVAYLLGRGADIHAQNDLAFKVACLNGKLNITAFLLAKGVSVNSIEENSLEIIINRGYYLTAKLLISKGANISYGNYYIFGLVVREQSLELVKFIVEKRPSVLCVINNAFLESIYTGNTRIISYLLDHGANIHFQNDQALLISVEEEQYAVAQLLLSRGADVDSADRRCITTAIRRGSYDLVRMLLKHGGYLQQDDPYPLNQGFYKNKTEQMWDMTNFYKDPTEKINFSLKFTPASNDQNAQSKQIFNTPVYTSAKNGHAEAVKILLQHSNNSSALVESALYGAVENGNTELMEYLFGIGAKSHVTDSQIFASACKSGNLEMIRSLLKHGASIYTIRDDPLRAACEMVHPDIAKYFLGLGGDQRIGGNISLKPGPSNNYADISDILRALENHSVDEIYNN
;
A
#
# COMPACT_ATOMS: atom_id res chain seq x y z
N MET A 1 -8.05 0.68 59.25
CA MET A 1 -9.16 -0.06 59.89
C MET A 1 -8.83 -1.54 59.84
N ASN A 2 -8.88 -2.16 61.02
CA ASN A 2 -8.78 -3.59 61.36
C ASN A 2 -8.89 -4.63 60.25
N HIS A 3 -7.91 -5.55 60.20
CA HIS A 3 -8.17 -7.00 60.17
C HIS A 3 -7.04 -7.79 60.86
N GLY A 4 -7.36 -8.26 62.08
CA GLY A 4 -6.93 -9.49 62.76
C GLY A 4 -5.52 -10.08 62.59
N ALA A 5 -4.67 -9.91 63.61
CA ALA A 5 -3.96 -11.00 64.29
C ALA A 5 -3.34 -10.47 65.61
N ASN A 6 -3.64 -11.12 66.73
CA ASN A 6 -2.93 -10.92 68.00
C ASN A 6 -1.46 -11.33 67.80
N PHE A 7 -0.57 -10.38 67.52
CA PHE A 7 0.87 -10.58 67.71
C PHE A 7 1.12 -10.57 69.22
N SER A 8 1.73 -11.63 69.75
CA SER A 8 2.12 -11.59 71.15
C SER A 8 3.26 -10.58 71.28
N ILE A 9 3.30 -9.75 72.32
CA ILE A 9 4.42 -8.81 72.62
C ILE A 9 5.78 -9.50 72.45
N PHE A 10 5.81 -10.81 72.74
CA PHE A 10 6.96 -11.68 72.55
C PHE A 10 7.46 -11.74 71.09
N ASP A 11 6.58 -11.87 70.10
CA ASP A 11 6.95 -11.96 68.69
C ASP A 11 7.61 -10.64 68.22
N GLN A 12 7.06 -9.50 68.63
CA GLN A 12 7.62 -8.17 68.33
C GLN A 12 9.01 -7.98 68.92
N VAL A 13 9.22 -8.42 70.18
CA VAL A 13 10.54 -8.35 70.83
C VAL A 13 11.56 -9.22 70.10
N VAL A 14 11.16 -10.40 69.61
CA VAL A 14 12.04 -11.27 68.82
C VAL A 14 12.38 -10.65 67.46
N GLU A 15 11.39 -10.11 66.74
CA GLU A 15 11.62 -9.41 65.47
C GLU A 15 12.56 -8.21 65.63
N GLU A 16 12.35 -7.39 66.64
CA GLU A 16 13.19 -6.23 66.93
C GLU A 16 14.61 -6.66 67.34
N ALA A 17 14.76 -7.74 68.11
CA ALA A 17 16.06 -8.32 68.43
C ALA A 17 16.80 -8.85 67.19
N ILE A 18 16.08 -9.40 66.21
CA ILE A 18 16.63 -9.83 64.91
C ILE A 18 17.12 -8.60 64.12
N PHE A 19 16.32 -7.55 64.00
CA PHE A 19 16.70 -6.30 63.34
C PHE A 19 17.92 -5.63 63.98
N LEU A 20 18.02 -5.69 65.32
CA LEU A 20 19.13 -5.10 66.07
C LEU A 20 20.37 -6.01 66.18
N GLY A 21 20.32 -7.23 65.63
CA GLY A 21 21.43 -8.19 65.68
C GLY A 21 21.79 -8.62 67.11
N LYS A 22 20.79 -8.85 67.97
CA LYS A 22 20.95 -9.18 69.40
C LYS A 22 20.61 -10.66 69.70
N PRO A 23 21.56 -11.60 69.51
CA PRO A 23 21.30 -13.03 69.75
C PRO A 23 20.98 -13.35 71.22
N ASP A 24 21.54 -12.61 72.18
CA ASP A 24 21.31 -12.84 73.61
C ASP A 24 19.84 -12.60 74.00
N ILE A 25 19.20 -11.60 73.39
CA ILE A 25 17.78 -11.31 73.62
C ILE A 25 16.92 -12.45 73.07
N ILE A 26 17.25 -12.93 71.86
CA ILE A 26 16.56 -14.08 71.24
C ILE A 26 16.67 -15.31 72.14
N ARG A 27 17.86 -15.60 72.66
CA ARG A 27 18.07 -16.73 73.57
C ARG A 27 17.21 -16.63 74.82
N VAL A 28 17.21 -15.47 75.49
CA VAL A 28 16.40 -15.23 76.69
C VAL A 28 14.91 -15.39 76.39
N CYS A 29 14.44 -14.83 75.27
CA CYS A 29 13.07 -14.98 74.82
C CYS A 29 12.69 -16.45 74.65
N PHE A 30 13.51 -17.23 73.93
CA PHE A 30 13.19 -18.63 73.63
C PHE A 30 13.17 -19.52 74.89
N VAL A 31 14.04 -19.25 75.87
CA VAL A 31 14.08 -19.96 77.17
C VAL A 31 12.82 -19.70 78.01
N LEU A 32 12.28 -18.47 78.00
CA LEU A 32 11.20 -18.08 78.91
C LEU A 32 9.80 -18.57 78.51
N LYS A 33 9.53 -18.76 77.21
CA LYS A 33 8.19 -19.08 76.73
C LYS A 33 8.07 -20.34 75.87
N GLY A 34 9.17 -20.83 75.29
CA GLY A 34 9.10 -21.81 74.19
C GLY A 34 8.42 -21.23 72.95
N VAL A 35 8.81 -21.68 71.76
CA VAL A 35 8.27 -21.16 70.49
C VAL A 35 7.66 -22.30 69.67
N PRO A 36 6.43 -22.15 69.16
CA PRO A 36 5.88 -23.11 68.21
C PRO A 36 6.73 -23.12 66.94
N LYS A 37 7.10 -24.32 66.46
CA LYS A 37 7.97 -24.53 65.28
C LYS A 37 7.54 -23.72 64.06
N THR A 38 6.24 -23.45 63.90
CA THR A 38 5.66 -22.68 62.79
C THR A 38 6.10 -21.21 62.74
N LYS A 39 6.44 -20.58 63.87
CA LYS A 39 6.89 -19.18 63.90
C LYS A 39 8.40 -19.00 63.73
N ILE A 40 9.19 -20.01 64.10
CA ILE A 40 10.65 -20.00 63.98
C ILE A 40 11.07 -19.83 62.51
N ILE A 41 10.27 -20.36 61.57
CA ILE A 41 10.52 -20.24 60.13
C ILE A 41 10.50 -18.78 59.67
N GLY A 42 9.50 -17.99 60.06
CA GLY A 42 9.41 -16.57 59.69
C GLY A 42 10.56 -15.75 60.25
N PHE A 43 10.97 -16.02 61.48
CA PHE A 43 12.14 -15.38 62.10
C PHE A 43 13.45 -15.79 61.42
N LEU A 44 13.59 -17.05 61.00
CA LEU A 44 14.72 -17.52 60.21
C LEU A 44 14.77 -16.83 58.84
N GLN A 45 13.64 -16.75 58.13
CA GLN A 45 13.56 -16.04 56.84
C GLN A 45 13.96 -14.57 56.98
N LEU A 46 13.52 -13.89 58.04
CA LEU A 46 13.91 -12.52 58.35
C LEU A 46 15.41 -12.40 58.68
N ALA A 47 15.95 -13.28 59.50
CA ALA A 47 17.38 -13.27 59.83
C ALA A 47 18.27 -13.56 58.60
N ILE A 48 17.81 -14.45 57.73
CA ILE A 48 18.46 -14.77 56.46
C ILE A 48 18.38 -13.56 55.52
N SER A 49 17.25 -12.85 55.45
CA SER A 49 17.13 -11.67 54.59
C SER A 49 18.03 -10.50 55.00
N LEU A 50 18.36 -10.43 56.29
CA LEU A 50 19.33 -9.49 56.83
C LEU A 50 20.79 -9.96 56.70
N GLY A 51 21.04 -11.20 56.28
CA GLY A 51 22.39 -11.76 56.13
C GLY A 51 23.12 -12.01 57.45
N ASP A 52 22.44 -12.03 58.60
CA ASP A 52 23.08 -12.20 59.91
C ASP A 52 23.19 -13.68 60.32
N ILE A 53 24.35 -14.27 60.01
CA ILE A 53 24.65 -15.66 60.37
C ILE A 53 24.64 -15.93 61.88
N LYS A 54 24.93 -14.93 62.73
CA LYS A 54 24.93 -15.12 64.19
C LYS A 54 23.51 -15.31 64.70
N ILE A 55 22.58 -14.50 64.19
CA ILE A 55 21.16 -14.61 64.50
C ILE A 55 20.59 -15.91 63.94
N VAL A 56 20.94 -16.29 62.70
CA VAL A 56 20.52 -17.58 62.12
C VAL A 56 20.99 -18.75 62.99
N LYS A 57 22.25 -18.75 63.43
CA LYS A 57 22.79 -19.77 64.34
C LYS A 57 22.04 -19.84 65.66
N GLU A 58 21.79 -18.69 66.27
CA GLU A 58 21.08 -18.62 67.55
C GLU A 58 19.63 -19.10 67.44
N LEU A 59 18.92 -18.70 66.38
CA LEU A 59 17.56 -19.16 66.10
C LEU A 59 17.49 -20.67 65.90
N LEU A 60 18.46 -21.27 65.22
CA LEU A 60 18.53 -22.73 65.03
C LEU A 60 18.88 -23.48 66.32
N LEU A 61 19.79 -22.94 67.14
CA LEU A 61 20.19 -23.52 68.43
C LEU A 61 19.05 -23.43 69.46
N SER A 62 18.50 -22.23 69.66
CA SER A 62 17.46 -21.95 70.65
C SER A 62 16.10 -22.52 70.25
N GLY A 63 15.85 -22.70 68.95
CA GLY A 63 14.59 -23.20 68.41
C GLY A 63 14.41 -24.72 68.45
N ASN A 64 15.44 -25.48 68.85
CA ASN A 64 15.46 -26.95 68.87
C ASN A 64 14.89 -27.59 67.59
N VAL A 65 15.35 -27.10 66.43
CA VAL A 65 14.86 -27.54 65.11
C VAL A 65 15.68 -28.76 64.67
N ASP A 66 15.36 -29.93 65.23
CA ASP A 66 16.09 -31.20 64.99
C ASP A 66 16.02 -31.71 63.55
N SER A 67 15.02 -31.28 62.77
CA SER A 67 14.96 -31.53 61.34
C SER A 67 14.57 -30.25 60.61
N LEU A 68 15.53 -29.67 59.92
CA LEU A 68 15.31 -28.68 58.87
C LEU A 68 14.56 -29.26 57.64
N SER A 69 14.03 -30.49 57.73
CA SER A 69 13.40 -31.26 56.65
C SER A 69 12.25 -30.53 55.96
N ASP A 70 11.65 -29.54 56.62
CA ASP A 70 10.49 -28.83 56.09
C ASP A 70 10.83 -27.43 55.55
N ASN A 71 12.09 -26.99 55.63
CA ASN A 71 12.44 -25.57 55.48
C ASN A 71 13.41 -25.25 54.33
N TYR A 72 13.13 -25.85 53.17
CA TYR A 72 13.85 -25.58 51.92
C TYR A 72 13.81 -24.11 51.50
N GLU A 73 12.78 -23.36 51.89
CA GLU A 73 12.63 -21.94 51.61
C GLU A 73 13.74 -21.10 52.23
N CYS A 74 14.21 -21.45 53.44
CA CYS A 74 15.32 -20.75 54.08
C CYS A 74 16.64 -20.96 53.34
N LEU A 75 16.89 -22.19 52.86
CA LEU A 75 18.08 -22.49 52.06
C LEU A 75 18.01 -21.78 50.70
N TYR A 76 16.85 -21.83 50.03
CA TYR A 76 16.60 -21.09 48.79
C TYR A 76 16.80 -19.59 48.97
N LEU A 77 16.21 -18.99 50.01
CA LEU A 77 16.33 -17.56 50.31
C LEU A 77 17.78 -17.15 50.57
N ALA A 78 18.55 -17.97 51.29
CA ALA A 78 19.97 -17.71 51.51
C ALA A 78 20.76 -17.70 50.20
N TYR A 79 20.41 -18.55 49.22
CA TYR A 79 21.03 -18.54 47.90
C TYR A 79 20.54 -17.41 46.99
N ALA A 80 19.24 -17.13 46.98
CA ALA A 80 18.63 -16.04 46.23
C ALA A 80 19.23 -14.68 46.62
N LEU A 81 19.56 -14.50 47.90
CA LEU A 81 20.16 -13.27 48.42
C LEU A 81 21.70 -13.29 48.42
N GLY A 82 22.33 -14.36 47.91
CA GLY A 82 23.79 -14.47 47.82
C GLY A 82 24.51 -14.67 49.16
N HIS A 83 23.81 -15.05 50.23
CA HIS A 83 24.38 -15.27 51.56
C HIS A 83 25.08 -16.63 51.68
N THR A 84 26.19 -16.80 50.97
CA THR A 84 26.92 -18.08 50.84
C THR A 84 27.31 -18.71 52.19
N ARG A 85 27.70 -17.90 53.18
CA ARG A 85 28.07 -18.40 54.52
C ARG A 85 26.89 -18.96 55.30
N ILE A 86 25.72 -18.32 55.15
CA ILE A 86 24.47 -18.80 55.75
C ILE A 86 24.07 -20.10 55.05
N ALA A 87 24.10 -20.13 53.73
CA ALA A 87 23.75 -21.33 52.96
C ALA A 87 24.68 -22.52 53.25
N GLN A 88 26.00 -22.28 53.41
CA GLN A 88 26.98 -23.28 53.87
C GLN A 88 26.63 -23.83 55.25
N PHE A 89 26.31 -22.94 56.19
CA PHE A 89 25.95 -23.34 57.54
C PHE A 89 24.66 -24.16 57.56
N LEU A 90 23.65 -23.74 56.80
CA LEU A 90 22.41 -24.46 56.63
C LEU A 90 22.69 -25.85 56.07
N LEU A 91 23.45 -25.98 54.97
CA LEU A 91 23.83 -27.27 54.35
C LEU A 91 24.55 -28.24 55.29
N GLN A 92 25.45 -27.77 56.15
CA GLN A 92 26.17 -28.62 57.12
C GLN A 92 25.25 -29.24 58.19
N GLY A 93 24.13 -28.58 58.50
CA GLY A 93 23.12 -29.09 59.44
C GLY A 93 22.16 -30.12 58.85
N PHE A 94 22.09 -30.26 57.52
CA PHE A 94 21.24 -31.27 56.88
C PHE A 94 21.97 -32.62 56.86
N ARG A 95 21.41 -33.63 57.53
CA ARG A 95 21.63 -35.02 57.10
C ARG A 95 20.94 -35.14 55.73
N LEU A 96 21.70 -35.00 54.65
CA LEU A 96 21.22 -35.08 53.27
C LEU A 96 20.72 -36.49 52.98
N ASN A 97 19.50 -36.76 53.39
CA ASN A 97 18.73 -37.88 52.91
C ASN A 97 17.57 -37.30 52.10
N TYR A 98 17.71 -37.46 50.78
CA TYR A 98 16.69 -37.36 49.74
C TYR A 98 16.51 -36.04 48.95
N SER A 99 16.37 -36.32 47.65
CA SER A 99 15.75 -35.60 46.55
C SER A 99 14.73 -34.53 46.94
N HIS A 100 15.08 -33.25 46.75
CA HIS A 100 14.06 -32.21 46.76
C HIS A 100 14.35 -31.12 45.74
N GLU A 101 13.35 -30.88 44.91
CA GLU A 101 13.21 -29.81 43.92
C GLU A 101 13.81 -28.45 44.36
N ALA A 102 13.69 -28.11 45.64
CA ALA A 102 14.18 -26.83 46.16
C ALA A 102 15.71 -26.72 46.22
N VAL A 103 16.44 -27.81 46.46
CA VAL A 103 17.91 -27.79 46.40
C VAL A 103 18.38 -27.68 44.95
N SER A 104 17.64 -28.28 44.02
CA SER A 104 17.86 -28.08 42.58
C SER A 104 17.53 -26.65 42.13
N LYS A 105 16.47 -26.03 42.66
CA LYS A 105 16.19 -24.59 42.45
C LYS A 105 17.31 -23.71 42.99
N ALA A 106 17.85 -24.02 44.17
CA ALA A 106 19.01 -23.33 44.72
C ALA A 106 20.24 -23.45 43.81
N LEU A 107 20.46 -24.61 43.16
CA LEU A 107 21.50 -24.78 42.16
C LEU A 107 21.26 -23.92 40.92
N VAL A 108 20.01 -23.82 40.43
CA VAL A 108 19.64 -22.92 39.33
C VAL A 108 19.94 -21.47 39.71
N THR A 109 19.47 -20.99 40.86
CA THR A 109 19.74 -19.63 41.34
C THR A 109 21.23 -19.35 41.54
N ALA A 110 22.01 -20.34 41.98
CA ALA A 110 23.46 -20.21 42.05
C ALA A 110 24.11 -20.01 40.66
N CYS A 111 23.58 -20.68 39.64
CA CYS A 111 23.99 -20.50 38.25
C CYS A 111 23.56 -19.12 37.72
N GLU A 112 22.34 -18.65 38.03
CA GLU A 112 21.83 -17.32 37.68
C GLU A 112 22.74 -16.21 38.25
N ASN A 113 23.12 -16.36 39.51
CA ASN A 113 24.01 -15.42 40.21
C ASN A 113 25.48 -15.52 39.78
N GLY A 114 25.83 -16.46 38.90
CA GLY A 114 27.21 -16.66 38.45
C GLY A 114 28.18 -17.16 39.55
N SER A 115 27.68 -17.67 40.69
CA SER A 115 28.54 -18.07 41.81
C SER A 115 29.09 -19.48 41.65
N ILE A 116 30.26 -19.61 41.02
CA ILE A 116 30.95 -20.90 40.86
C ILE A 116 31.23 -21.61 42.19
N GLN A 117 31.57 -20.86 43.24
CA GLN A 117 31.84 -21.44 44.57
C GLN A 117 30.58 -22.12 45.13
N THR A 118 29.43 -21.49 44.95
CA THR A 118 28.14 -22.05 45.36
C THR A 118 27.77 -23.27 44.52
N VAL A 119 27.96 -23.21 43.20
CA VAL A 119 27.68 -24.34 42.30
C VAL A 119 28.51 -25.56 42.70
N LYS A 120 29.83 -25.38 42.96
CA LYS A 120 30.72 -26.46 43.41
C LYS A 120 30.32 -27.04 44.75
N LEU A 121 29.92 -26.18 45.70
CA LEU A 121 29.46 -26.61 47.00
C LEU A 121 28.19 -27.46 46.88
N LEU A 122 27.15 -26.95 46.21
CA LEU A 122 25.87 -27.64 46.05
C LEU A 122 26.04 -28.99 45.34
N THR A 123 26.81 -29.03 44.26
CA THR A 123 27.07 -30.27 43.52
C THR A 123 27.86 -31.30 44.34
N SER A 124 28.75 -30.87 45.26
CA SER A 124 29.46 -31.78 46.19
C SER A 124 28.54 -32.52 47.17
N TYR A 125 27.33 -32.00 47.38
CA TYR A 125 26.31 -32.59 48.25
C TYR A 125 25.32 -33.51 47.50
N GLY A 126 25.59 -33.83 46.23
CA GLY A 126 24.80 -34.79 45.45
C GLY A 126 23.45 -34.24 44.94
N VAL A 127 23.37 -32.93 44.69
CA VAL A 127 22.17 -32.29 44.12
C VAL A 127 21.90 -32.81 42.70
N ASP A 128 20.62 -32.98 42.36
CA ASP A 128 20.21 -33.36 41.01
C ASP A 128 20.55 -32.26 40.00
N ILE A 129 21.58 -32.53 39.19
CA ILE A 129 22.07 -31.66 38.11
C ILE A 129 21.17 -31.69 36.87
N HIS A 130 20.35 -32.74 36.72
CA HIS A 130 19.45 -32.95 35.58
C HIS A 130 18.06 -32.32 35.79
N TYR A 131 17.89 -31.57 36.88
CA TYR A 131 16.64 -30.90 37.23
C TYR A 131 16.08 -30.11 36.04
N GLN A 132 14.82 -30.40 35.71
CA GLN A 132 14.08 -29.81 34.58
C GLN A 132 14.89 -29.82 33.27
N ALA A 133 15.39 -31.00 32.87
CA ALA A 133 16.22 -31.16 31.68
C ALA A 133 17.45 -30.24 31.72
N ASP A 134 18.27 -30.45 32.75
CA ASP A 134 19.50 -29.71 33.09
C ASP A 134 19.34 -28.19 32.98
N LEU A 135 18.27 -27.65 33.57
CA LEU A 135 18.09 -26.22 33.72
C LEU A 135 19.34 -25.54 34.33
N PRO A 136 20.04 -26.10 35.34
CA PRO A 136 21.28 -25.52 35.85
C PRO A 136 22.34 -25.24 34.75
N LEU A 137 22.55 -26.20 33.84
CA LEU A 137 23.51 -26.06 32.74
C LEU A 137 23.06 -24.97 31.76
N ARG A 138 21.77 -24.98 31.39
CA ARG A 138 21.19 -23.98 30.46
C ARG A 138 21.27 -22.57 31.03
N THR A 139 20.99 -22.41 32.32
CA THR A 139 21.09 -21.13 33.04
C THR A 139 22.54 -20.65 33.12
N ALA A 140 23.50 -21.50 33.53
CA ALA A 140 24.91 -21.11 33.57
C ALA A 140 25.44 -20.70 32.19
N THR A 141 24.98 -21.40 31.14
CA THR A 141 25.27 -21.10 29.74
C THR A 141 24.73 -19.74 29.31
N GLN A 142 23.48 -19.43 29.68
CA GLN A 142 22.83 -18.15 29.39
C GLN A 142 23.53 -16.98 30.08
N VAL A 143 23.92 -17.15 31.34
CA VAL A 143 24.66 -16.14 32.11
C VAL A 143 26.07 -15.92 31.58
N GLY A 144 26.67 -16.90 30.90
CA GLY A 144 28.05 -16.81 30.42
C GLY A 144 29.10 -17.24 31.43
N ASN A 145 28.70 -18.01 32.45
CA ASN A 145 29.64 -18.51 33.45
C ASN A 145 30.36 -19.77 32.98
N LEU A 146 31.46 -19.59 32.24
CA LEU A 146 32.26 -20.69 31.69
C LEU A 146 32.70 -21.71 32.75
N LEU A 147 33.11 -21.25 33.93
CA LEU A 147 33.59 -22.14 35.00
C LEU A 147 32.46 -23.00 35.57
N ALA A 148 31.25 -22.47 35.70
CA ALA A 148 30.08 -23.24 36.14
C ALA A 148 29.65 -24.24 35.08
N VAL A 149 29.65 -23.86 33.80
CA VAL A 149 29.38 -24.78 32.70
C VAL A 149 30.38 -25.93 32.68
N GLN A 150 31.68 -25.65 32.75
CA GLN A 150 32.73 -26.68 32.79
C GLN A 150 32.51 -27.65 33.95
N HIS A 151 32.30 -27.13 35.16
CA HIS A 151 32.08 -27.95 36.34
C HIS A 151 30.84 -28.83 36.21
N LEU A 152 29.71 -28.29 35.73
CA LEU A 152 28.47 -29.05 35.53
C LEU A 152 28.64 -30.16 34.48
N LEU A 153 29.36 -29.90 33.39
CA LEU A 153 29.65 -30.90 32.37
C LEU A 153 30.62 -31.98 32.87
N GLU A 154 31.62 -31.62 33.68
CA GLU A 154 32.56 -32.57 34.30
C GLU A 154 31.88 -33.58 35.23
N ILE A 155 30.83 -33.16 35.92
CA ILE A 155 30.03 -34.04 36.80
C ILE A 155 28.87 -34.74 36.07
N GLY A 156 28.77 -34.58 34.75
CA GLY A 156 27.86 -35.38 33.91
C GLY A 156 26.60 -34.70 33.40
N ALA A 157 26.48 -33.36 33.47
CA ALA A 157 25.34 -32.64 32.89
C ALA A 157 25.23 -32.89 31.37
N ASN A 158 24.01 -32.97 30.86
CA ASN A 158 23.74 -33.34 29.47
C ASN A 158 23.91 -32.14 28.52
N ALA A 159 24.99 -32.12 27.74
CA ALA A 159 25.23 -31.06 26.75
C ALA A 159 24.27 -31.09 25.53
N SER A 160 23.57 -32.20 25.31
CA SER A 160 22.80 -32.50 24.08
C SER A 160 21.28 -32.42 24.26
N ILE A 161 20.81 -31.57 25.17
CA ILE A 161 19.38 -31.37 25.40
C ILE A 161 18.74 -30.76 24.14
N MET A 162 17.61 -31.32 23.70
CA MET A 162 16.93 -30.86 22.49
C MET A 162 16.15 -29.56 22.72
N GLU A 163 15.36 -29.51 23.79
CA GLU A 163 14.58 -28.31 24.17
C GLU A 163 15.50 -27.26 24.78
N ASN A 164 15.42 -26.01 24.32
CA ASN A 164 16.29 -24.92 24.79
C ASN A 164 17.77 -25.33 24.80
N ASN A 165 18.21 -25.92 23.68
CA ASN A 165 19.53 -26.51 23.55
C ASN A 165 20.66 -25.57 24.05
N PRO A 166 21.53 -26.03 24.98
CA PRO A 166 22.61 -25.23 25.55
C PRO A 166 23.52 -24.59 24.49
N LEU A 167 23.86 -25.32 23.41
CA LEU A 167 24.69 -24.78 22.34
C LEU A 167 23.98 -23.61 21.64
N SER A 168 22.67 -23.68 21.40
CA SER A 168 21.92 -22.54 20.86
C SER A 168 21.88 -21.35 21.82
N ILE A 169 21.78 -21.57 23.13
CA ILE A 169 21.83 -20.50 24.13
C ILE A 169 23.20 -19.82 24.11
N ALA A 170 24.28 -20.59 24.09
CA ALA A 170 25.64 -20.07 24.01
C ALA A 170 25.84 -19.22 22.76
N LEU A 171 25.44 -19.73 21.59
CA LEU A 171 25.55 -19.02 20.31
C LEU A 171 24.70 -17.74 20.27
N ALA A 172 23.47 -17.78 20.77
CA ALA A 172 22.59 -16.60 20.80
C ALA A 172 23.13 -15.47 21.69
N ASN A 173 23.95 -15.79 22.68
CA ASN A 173 24.63 -14.82 23.56
C ASN A 173 26.10 -14.58 23.16
N ASN A 174 26.56 -15.10 22.02
CA ASN A 174 27.96 -15.03 21.55
C ASN A 174 29.01 -15.59 22.54
N HIS A 175 28.64 -16.54 23.39
CA HIS A 175 29.54 -17.22 24.32
C HIS A 175 30.28 -18.38 23.63
N PHE A 176 31.20 -18.08 22.70
CA PHE A 176 31.85 -19.09 21.87
C PHE A 176 32.75 -20.06 22.65
N GLU A 177 33.39 -19.62 23.73
CA GLU A 177 34.18 -20.49 24.61
C GLU A 177 33.31 -21.52 25.34
N ILE A 178 32.09 -21.13 25.70
CA ILE A 178 31.09 -22.03 26.28
C ILE A 178 30.58 -22.99 25.22
N ALA A 179 30.34 -22.51 23.99
CA ALA A 179 29.97 -23.36 22.87
C ALA A 179 31.04 -24.43 22.58
N ASP A 180 32.32 -24.08 22.64
CA ASP A 180 33.44 -25.02 22.49
C ASP A 180 33.45 -26.07 23.61
N CYS A 181 33.18 -25.63 24.84
CA CYS A 181 33.05 -26.52 25.97
C CYS A 181 31.88 -27.51 25.76
N LEU A 182 30.70 -27.04 25.39
CA LEU A 182 29.55 -27.90 25.13
C LEU A 182 29.82 -28.92 24.03
N ILE A 183 30.46 -28.52 22.93
CA ILE A 183 30.84 -29.42 21.83
C ILE A 183 31.82 -30.50 22.31
N LYS A 184 32.82 -30.13 23.12
CA LYS A 184 33.77 -31.07 23.73
C LYS A 184 33.07 -32.16 24.55
N TYR A 185 31.97 -31.83 25.22
CA TYR A 185 31.16 -32.77 26.01
C TYR A 185 29.99 -33.38 25.21
N GLY A 186 30.07 -33.35 23.87
CA GLY A 186 29.18 -34.11 23.00
C GLY A 186 27.97 -33.35 22.46
N ALA A 187 27.87 -32.03 22.66
CA ALA A 187 26.84 -31.23 21.98
C ALA A 187 27.08 -31.25 20.46
N SER A 188 26.07 -31.67 19.70
CA SER A 188 26.16 -31.68 18.25
C SER A 188 25.98 -30.28 17.67
N VAL A 189 26.90 -29.92 16.77
CA VAL A 189 26.81 -28.72 15.93
C VAL A 189 25.67 -28.84 14.90
N GLN A 190 25.32 -30.07 14.54
CA GLN A 190 24.21 -30.38 13.63
C GLN A 190 23.02 -30.90 14.44
N THR A 191 21.91 -30.16 14.42
CA THR A 191 20.61 -30.72 14.85
C THR A 191 20.04 -31.58 13.72
N LYS A 192 19.10 -32.49 14.03
CA LYS A 192 18.50 -33.41 13.02
C LYS A 192 17.99 -32.68 11.77
N ASP A 193 17.57 -31.42 11.93
CA ASP A 193 17.07 -30.56 10.85
C ASP A 193 18.02 -29.39 10.49
N ASN A 194 19.29 -29.44 10.88
CA ASN A 194 20.26 -28.34 10.73
C ASN A 194 19.69 -26.96 11.15
N SER A 195 18.83 -26.97 12.17
CA SER A 195 18.04 -25.84 12.61
C SER A 195 18.91 -24.67 13.08
N PHE A 196 20.12 -24.89 13.58
CA PHE A 196 21.00 -23.81 14.03
C PHE A 196 21.49 -22.97 12.86
N LEU A 197 22.11 -23.56 11.85
CA LEU A 197 22.63 -22.81 10.71
C LEU A 197 21.51 -22.04 10.01
N ILE A 198 20.33 -22.66 9.84
CA ILE A 198 19.14 -22.03 9.27
C ILE A 198 18.62 -20.88 10.17
N LYS A 199 18.49 -21.11 11.48
CA LYS A 199 17.99 -20.12 12.46
C LYS A 199 18.87 -18.87 12.47
N TYR A 200 20.19 -19.02 12.59
CA TYR A 200 21.11 -17.88 12.65
C TYR A 200 21.26 -17.21 11.28
N SER A 201 21.19 -17.98 10.18
CA SER A 201 21.12 -17.42 8.81
C SER A 201 19.88 -16.57 8.59
N LYS A 202 18.71 -17.01 9.11
CA LYS A 202 17.46 -16.24 9.05
C LYS A 202 17.51 -15.00 9.97
N ALA A 203 18.11 -15.11 11.15
CA ALA A 203 18.21 -14.00 12.10
C ALA A 203 19.16 -12.89 11.58
N GLY A 204 20.21 -13.25 10.83
CA GLY A 204 21.25 -12.32 10.39
C GLY A 204 22.50 -12.32 11.28
N ASP A 205 22.66 -13.36 12.11
CA ASP A 205 23.82 -13.51 13.00
C ASP A 205 25.00 -14.17 12.28
N LEU A 206 25.86 -13.33 11.69
CA LEU A 206 27.05 -13.79 10.96
C LEU A 206 28.05 -14.50 11.87
N SER A 207 28.19 -14.06 13.13
CA SER A 207 29.16 -14.64 14.06
C SER A 207 28.80 -16.07 14.40
N ALA A 208 27.53 -16.34 14.73
CA ALA A 208 27.05 -17.69 14.97
C ALA A 208 27.15 -18.57 13.71
N VAL A 209 26.80 -18.05 12.52
CA VAL A 209 26.95 -18.77 11.25
C VAL A 209 28.41 -19.13 10.96
N ALA A 210 29.33 -18.17 11.11
CA ALA A 210 30.75 -18.39 10.89
C ALA A 210 31.34 -19.42 11.88
N TYR A 211 30.95 -19.33 13.15
CA TYR A 211 31.34 -20.29 14.18
C TYR A 211 30.84 -21.71 13.85
N LEU A 212 29.56 -21.87 13.53
CA LEU A 212 28.96 -23.17 13.20
C LEU A 212 29.67 -23.83 12.02
N LEU A 213 29.91 -23.09 10.93
CA LEU A 213 30.66 -23.61 9.78
C LEU A 213 32.12 -23.93 10.13
N GLY A 214 32.76 -23.14 10.99
CA GLY A 214 34.10 -23.41 11.50
C GLY A 214 34.21 -24.67 12.35
N ARG A 215 33.09 -25.12 12.95
CA ARG A 215 32.99 -26.35 13.75
C ARG A 215 32.34 -27.52 12.99
N GLY A 216 32.25 -27.44 11.66
CA GLY A 216 31.81 -28.56 10.81
C GLY A 216 30.30 -28.69 10.59
N ALA A 217 29.52 -27.61 10.79
CA ALA A 217 28.15 -27.57 10.29
C ALA A 217 28.13 -27.79 8.77
N ASP A 218 27.25 -28.67 8.30
CA ASP A 218 27.08 -28.92 6.86
C ASP A 218 26.42 -27.70 6.20
N ILE A 219 27.16 -27.05 5.30
CA ILE A 219 26.69 -25.89 4.56
C ILE A 219 25.63 -26.26 3.51
N HIS A 220 25.63 -27.50 3.03
CA HIS A 220 24.75 -28.02 1.99
C HIS A 220 23.49 -28.71 2.53
N ALA A 221 23.34 -28.68 3.85
CA ALA A 221 22.20 -29.18 4.57
C ALA A 221 20.85 -28.74 3.95
N GLN A 222 19.96 -29.72 3.77
CA GLN A 222 18.61 -29.51 3.21
C GLN A 222 18.62 -28.74 1.88
N ASN A 223 19.56 -29.07 0.99
CA ASN A 223 19.69 -28.45 -0.32
C ASN A 223 19.94 -26.93 -0.20
N ASP A 224 21.05 -26.57 0.46
CA ASP A 224 21.49 -25.19 0.69
C ASP A 224 20.44 -24.28 1.39
N LEU A 225 19.61 -24.84 2.27
CA LEU A 225 18.49 -24.09 2.85
C LEU A 225 18.94 -22.88 3.65
N ALA A 226 20.07 -22.96 4.36
CA ALA A 226 20.65 -21.83 5.08
C ALA A 226 20.94 -20.62 4.14
N PHE A 227 21.46 -20.90 2.95
CA PHE A 227 21.71 -19.89 1.92
C PHE A 227 20.40 -19.34 1.36
N LYS A 228 19.43 -20.20 1.02
CA LYS A 228 18.10 -19.78 0.54
C LYS A 228 17.40 -18.86 1.54
N VAL A 229 17.38 -19.21 2.82
CA VAL A 229 16.73 -18.37 3.84
C VAL A 229 17.49 -17.06 4.06
N ALA A 230 18.82 -17.05 4.01
CA ALA A 230 19.60 -15.82 4.10
C ALA A 230 19.24 -14.86 2.95
N CYS A 231 19.14 -15.38 1.72
CA CYS A 231 18.73 -14.63 0.54
C CYS A 231 17.32 -14.04 0.69
N LEU A 232 16.34 -14.90 1.01
CA LEU A 232 14.92 -14.54 1.12
C LEU A 232 14.58 -13.62 2.31
N ASN A 233 15.52 -13.45 3.26
CA ASN A 233 15.40 -12.51 4.39
C ASN A 233 16.37 -11.32 4.26
N GLY A 234 16.98 -11.12 3.09
CA GLY A 234 17.82 -9.95 2.81
C GLY A 234 19.12 -9.89 3.60
N LYS A 235 19.62 -11.01 4.13
CA LYS A 235 20.84 -11.06 4.95
C LYS A 235 22.08 -11.02 4.06
N LEU A 236 22.43 -9.83 3.58
CA LEU A 236 23.51 -9.59 2.61
C LEU A 236 24.86 -10.16 3.06
N ASN A 237 25.25 -9.89 4.30
CA ASN A 237 26.52 -10.35 4.87
C ASN A 237 26.62 -11.88 4.95
N ILE A 238 25.56 -12.55 5.37
CA ILE A 238 25.48 -14.01 5.43
C ILE A 238 25.44 -14.60 4.02
N THR A 239 24.66 -14.02 3.12
CA THR A 239 24.59 -14.43 1.70
C THR A 239 25.99 -14.39 1.06
N ALA A 240 26.70 -13.27 1.24
CA ALA A 240 28.07 -13.11 0.73
C ALA A 240 29.04 -14.12 1.36
N PHE A 241 28.93 -14.35 2.67
CA PHE A 241 29.78 -15.29 3.38
C PHE A 241 29.56 -16.75 2.93
N LEU A 242 28.30 -17.18 2.78
CA LEU A 242 27.96 -18.52 2.31
C LEU A 242 28.42 -18.76 0.87
N LEU A 243 28.27 -17.77 -0.02
CA LEU A 243 28.83 -17.83 -1.38
C LEU A 243 30.36 -17.95 -1.36
N ALA A 244 31.04 -17.22 -0.47
CA ALA A 244 32.49 -17.32 -0.31
C ALA A 244 32.94 -18.70 0.23
N LYS A 245 32.05 -19.42 0.93
CA LYS A 245 32.27 -20.78 1.42
C LYS A 245 31.93 -21.88 0.40
N GLY A 246 31.55 -21.52 -0.83
CA GLY A 246 31.40 -22.45 -1.94
C GLY A 246 29.96 -22.88 -2.22
N VAL A 247 28.95 -22.27 -1.59
CA VAL A 247 27.54 -22.49 -1.98
C VAL A 247 27.33 -22.01 -3.42
N SER A 248 26.66 -22.82 -4.22
CA SER A 248 26.29 -22.44 -5.58
C SER A 248 25.29 -21.29 -5.54
N VAL A 249 25.55 -20.22 -6.29
CA VAL A 249 24.59 -19.11 -6.45
C VAL A 249 23.25 -19.58 -7.02
N ASN A 250 23.25 -20.68 -7.79
CA ASN A 250 22.09 -21.25 -8.46
C ASN A 250 21.37 -22.32 -7.64
N SER A 251 21.66 -22.42 -6.34
CA SER A 251 20.89 -23.28 -5.44
C SER A 251 19.55 -22.67 -5.05
N ILE A 252 19.36 -21.36 -5.21
CA ILE A 252 18.06 -20.71 -5.04
C ILE A 252 17.06 -21.19 -6.12
N GLU A 253 15.77 -21.17 -5.78
CA GLU A 253 14.70 -21.49 -6.71
C GLU A 253 14.54 -20.40 -7.77
N GLU A 254 13.97 -20.72 -8.92
CA GLU A 254 13.85 -19.79 -10.06
C GLU A 254 13.11 -18.48 -9.70
N ASN A 255 12.06 -18.58 -8.88
CA ASN A 255 11.27 -17.44 -8.38
C ASN A 255 11.92 -16.71 -7.18
N SER A 256 13.03 -17.20 -6.63
CA SER A 256 13.61 -16.61 -5.42
C SER A 256 14.11 -15.20 -5.66
N LEU A 257 14.69 -14.92 -6.85
CA LEU A 257 15.18 -13.58 -7.18
C LEU A 257 14.04 -12.56 -7.29
N GLU A 258 12.88 -12.96 -7.82
CA GLU A 258 11.66 -12.15 -7.81
C GLU A 258 11.23 -11.81 -6.38
N ILE A 259 11.16 -12.80 -5.49
CA ILE A 259 10.76 -12.59 -4.10
C ILE A 259 11.73 -11.64 -3.38
N ILE A 260 13.03 -11.76 -3.64
CA ILE A 260 14.07 -10.88 -3.07
C ILE A 260 13.88 -9.43 -3.53
N ILE A 261 13.59 -9.21 -4.82
CA ILE A 261 13.35 -7.88 -5.38
C ILE A 261 12.05 -7.28 -4.84
N ASN A 262 10.94 -8.05 -4.82
CA ASN A 262 9.64 -7.61 -4.30
C ASN A 262 9.66 -7.27 -2.79
N ARG A 263 10.60 -7.85 -2.04
CA ARG A 263 10.82 -7.53 -0.61
C ARG A 263 11.77 -6.35 -0.39
N GLY A 264 12.28 -5.73 -1.46
CA GLY A 264 13.20 -4.60 -1.40
C GLY A 264 14.65 -4.97 -1.07
N TYR A 265 15.03 -6.24 -1.17
CA TYR A 265 16.39 -6.70 -0.85
C TYR A 265 17.36 -6.52 -2.03
N TYR A 266 17.42 -5.30 -2.59
CA TYR A 266 18.13 -4.99 -3.84
C TYR A 266 19.64 -5.24 -3.76
N LEU A 267 20.29 -5.02 -2.60
CA LEU A 267 21.72 -5.31 -2.44
C LEU A 267 22.00 -6.81 -2.51
N THR A 268 21.12 -7.63 -1.94
CA THR A 268 21.19 -9.08 -2.02
C THR A 268 20.95 -9.55 -3.46
N ALA A 269 19.94 -8.99 -4.14
CA ALA A 269 19.71 -9.26 -5.55
C ALA A 269 20.93 -8.89 -6.43
N LYS A 270 21.51 -7.71 -6.21
CA LYS A 270 22.73 -7.25 -6.90
C LYS A 270 23.89 -8.23 -6.69
N LEU A 271 24.12 -8.67 -5.44
CA LEU A 271 25.13 -9.66 -5.12
C LEU A 271 24.89 -10.98 -5.87
N LEU A 272 23.68 -11.51 -5.84
CA LEU A 272 23.32 -12.77 -6.51
C LEU A 272 23.53 -12.68 -8.03
N ILE A 273 23.04 -11.62 -8.67
CA ILE A 273 23.23 -11.37 -10.11
C ILE A 273 24.73 -11.23 -10.41
N SER A 274 25.50 -10.54 -9.58
CA SER A 274 26.96 -10.40 -9.74
C SER A 274 27.71 -11.73 -9.69
N LYS A 275 27.15 -12.71 -8.98
CA LYS A 275 27.72 -14.05 -8.80
C LYS A 275 27.21 -15.05 -9.82
N GLY A 276 26.35 -14.63 -10.75
CA GLY A 276 25.87 -15.46 -11.85
C GLY A 276 24.55 -16.19 -11.56
N ALA A 277 23.71 -15.67 -10.67
CA ALA A 277 22.36 -16.21 -10.45
C ALA A 277 21.60 -16.33 -11.79
N ASN A 278 20.98 -17.49 -11.99
CA ASN A 278 20.11 -17.75 -13.11
C ASN A 278 18.88 -16.85 -13.02
N ILE A 279 18.58 -16.21 -14.14
CA ILE A 279 17.38 -15.41 -14.33
C ILE A 279 16.63 -16.18 -15.42
N SER A 280 15.84 -17.20 -15.06
CA SER A 280 15.23 -18.13 -16.03
C SER A 280 13.87 -17.64 -16.54
N TYR A 281 13.61 -17.95 -17.81
CA TYR A 281 12.41 -17.68 -18.63
C TYR A 281 11.94 -16.22 -18.74
N GLY A 282 12.45 -15.57 -19.79
CA GLY A 282 11.95 -14.27 -20.24
C GLY A 282 12.59 -13.12 -19.48
N ASN A 283 13.81 -12.75 -19.91
CA ASN A 283 14.58 -11.58 -19.46
C ASN A 283 13.75 -10.27 -19.23
N TYR A 284 12.53 -10.18 -19.75
CA TYR A 284 11.59 -9.08 -19.58
C TYR A 284 11.05 -8.92 -18.15
N TYR A 285 10.70 -10.02 -17.44
CA TYR A 285 9.88 -9.89 -16.23
C TYR A 285 10.67 -9.33 -15.05
N ILE A 286 11.83 -9.93 -14.72
CA ILE A 286 12.69 -9.44 -13.63
C ILE A 286 13.19 -8.02 -13.91
N PHE A 287 13.52 -7.70 -15.17
CA PHE A 287 13.99 -6.36 -15.50
C PHE A 287 12.87 -5.31 -15.38
N GLY A 288 11.66 -5.63 -15.85
CA GLY A 288 10.47 -4.82 -15.61
C GLY A 288 10.16 -4.66 -14.11
N LEU A 289 10.31 -5.74 -13.33
CA LEU A 289 10.13 -5.69 -11.87
C LEU A 289 11.08 -4.70 -11.20
N VAL A 290 12.38 -4.75 -11.53
CA VAL A 290 13.38 -3.82 -10.98
C VAL A 290 13.08 -2.37 -11.35
N VAL A 291 12.54 -2.15 -12.56
CA VAL A 291 12.09 -0.82 -13.00
C VAL A 291 10.87 -0.36 -12.19
N ARG A 292 9.86 -1.21 -11.97
CA ARG A 292 8.68 -0.90 -11.14
C ARG A 292 9.05 -0.58 -9.69
N GLU A 293 10.05 -1.27 -9.16
CA GLU A 293 10.63 -1.02 -7.84
C GLU A 293 11.54 0.23 -7.80
N GLN A 294 11.71 0.92 -8.93
CA GLN A 294 12.41 2.20 -9.06
C GLN A 294 13.89 2.19 -8.59
N SER A 295 14.52 1.01 -8.60
CA SER A 295 15.90 0.84 -8.16
C SER A 295 16.90 1.16 -9.28
N LEU A 296 17.21 2.45 -9.49
CA LEU A 296 18.13 2.90 -10.53
C LEU A 296 19.49 2.17 -10.49
N GLU A 297 20.04 1.94 -9.30
CA GLU A 297 21.32 1.26 -9.14
C GLU A 297 21.30 -0.21 -9.57
N LEU A 298 20.16 -0.89 -9.40
CA LEU A 298 19.98 -2.26 -9.86
C LEU A 298 19.67 -2.30 -11.37
N VAL A 299 18.93 -1.32 -11.90
CA VAL A 299 18.75 -1.12 -13.35
C VAL A 299 20.10 -0.96 -14.04
N LYS A 300 20.94 -0.02 -13.56
CA LYS A 300 22.29 0.21 -14.09
C LYS A 300 23.10 -1.08 -14.13
N PHE A 301 23.14 -1.77 -12.99
CA PHE A 301 23.90 -3.00 -12.83
C PHE A 301 23.45 -4.11 -13.79
N ILE A 302 22.15 -4.29 -13.99
CA ILE A 302 21.62 -5.30 -14.92
C ILE A 302 21.99 -4.96 -16.37
N VAL A 303 21.84 -3.68 -16.77
CA VAL A 303 22.19 -3.22 -18.11
C VAL A 303 23.68 -3.41 -18.41
N GLU A 304 24.56 -3.05 -17.46
CA GLU A 304 26.01 -3.22 -17.58
C GLU A 304 26.43 -4.70 -17.71
N LYS A 305 25.77 -5.59 -16.97
CA LYS A 305 26.13 -7.02 -16.95
C LYS A 305 25.54 -7.82 -18.11
N ARG A 306 24.45 -7.37 -18.73
CA ARG A 306 23.78 -8.09 -19.81
C ARG A 306 23.27 -7.15 -20.93
N PRO A 307 24.19 -6.56 -21.72
CA PRO A 307 23.85 -5.70 -22.86
C PRO A 307 23.13 -6.45 -24.01
N SER A 308 23.13 -7.78 -23.99
CA SER A 308 22.73 -8.62 -25.11
C SER A 308 21.27 -9.06 -25.07
N VAL A 309 20.31 -8.16 -24.89
CA VAL A 309 18.95 -8.30 -25.47
C VAL A 309 18.28 -6.91 -25.56
N LEU A 310 18.41 -6.21 -26.69
CA LEU A 310 17.72 -4.93 -26.94
C LEU A 310 16.19 -5.01 -26.73
N CYS A 311 15.55 -6.14 -27.03
CA CYS A 311 14.10 -6.29 -26.83
C CYS A 311 13.69 -6.26 -25.34
N VAL A 312 14.59 -6.62 -24.43
CA VAL A 312 14.36 -6.55 -22.98
C VAL A 312 14.45 -5.11 -22.50
N ILE A 313 15.41 -4.35 -23.03
CA ILE A 313 15.57 -2.92 -22.74
C ILE A 313 14.33 -2.15 -23.20
N ASN A 314 13.77 -2.44 -24.37
CA ASN A 314 12.57 -1.77 -24.88
C ASN A 314 11.32 -2.05 -24.02
N ASN A 315 11.12 -3.29 -23.58
CA ASN A 315 10.00 -3.61 -22.68
C ASN A 315 10.16 -2.93 -21.32
N ALA A 316 11.35 -2.94 -20.74
CA ALA A 316 11.62 -2.24 -19.49
C ALA A 316 11.55 -0.72 -19.62
N PHE A 317 11.87 -0.19 -20.79
CA PHE A 317 11.65 1.22 -21.11
C PHE A 317 10.15 1.55 -21.08
N LEU A 318 9.28 0.76 -21.71
CA LEU A 318 7.83 0.97 -21.59
C LEU A 318 7.34 0.87 -20.14
N GLU A 319 7.80 -0.14 -19.39
CA GLU A 319 7.47 -0.28 -17.96
C GLU A 319 7.92 0.95 -17.14
N SER A 320 9.05 1.55 -17.49
CA SER A 320 9.55 2.75 -16.81
C SER A 320 8.66 3.98 -17.01
N ILE A 321 7.91 4.05 -18.12
CA ILE A 321 6.92 5.10 -18.36
C ILE A 321 5.81 5.02 -17.32
N TYR A 322 5.27 3.85 -17.02
CA TYR A 322 4.21 3.70 -15.99
C TYR A 322 4.67 4.17 -14.59
N THR A 323 5.97 4.10 -14.30
CA THR A 323 6.53 4.59 -13.02
C THR A 323 6.76 6.10 -12.96
N GLY A 324 6.83 6.79 -14.10
CA GLY A 324 7.14 8.22 -14.18
C GLY A 324 8.59 8.60 -13.84
N ASN A 325 9.49 7.63 -13.59
CA ASN A 325 10.84 7.92 -13.12
C ASN A 325 11.77 8.35 -14.28
N THR A 326 11.86 9.66 -14.50
CA THR A 326 12.65 10.27 -15.59
C THR A 326 14.13 9.91 -15.58
N ARG A 327 14.72 9.56 -14.42
CA ARG A 327 16.12 9.13 -14.31
C ARG A 327 16.33 7.74 -14.91
N ILE A 328 15.42 6.80 -14.62
CA ILE A 328 15.45 5.45 -15.21
C ILE A 328 15.17 5.53 -16.71
N ILE A 329 14.16 6.31 -17.10
CA ILE A 329 13.79 6.54 -18.51
C ILE A 329 14.99 7.08 -19.29
N SER A 330 15.64 8.15 -18.78
CA SER A 330 16.82 8.74 -19.42
C SER A 330 17.96 7.74 -19.52
N TYR A 331 18.24 6.99 -18.44
CA TYR A 331 19.30 5.99 -18.44
C TYR A 331 19.05 4.89 -19.49
N LEU A 332 17.83 4.37 -19.59
CA LEU A 332 17.48 3.33 -20.57
C LEU A 332 17.62 3.85 -22.02
N LEU A 333 17.18 5.08 -22.30
CA LEU A 333 17.38 5.74 -23.60
C LEU A 333 18.86 5.90 -23.94
N ASP A 334 19.67 6.34 -22.97
CA ASP A 334 21.12 6.51 -23.14
C ASP A 334 21.84 5.16 -23.38
N HIS A 335 21.21 4.03 -23.03
CA HIS A 335 21.73 2.67 -23.20
C HIS A 335 21.00 1.86 -24.29
N GLY A 336 20.38 2.55 -25.26
CA GLY A 336 19.90 1.93 -26.49
C GLY A 336 18.43 1.49 -26.48
N ALA A 337 17.61 1.94 -25.53
CA ALA A 337 16.16 1.81 -25.66
C ALA A 337 15.67 2.56 -26.91
N ASN A 338 14.85 1.90 -27.73
CA ASN A 338 14.23 2.51 -28.90
C ASN A 338 13.03 3.36 -28.48
N ILE A 339 13.13 4.67 -28.64
CA ILE A 339 12.05 5.62 -28.33
C ILE A 339 10.79 5.38 -29.19
N HIS A 340 10.96 4.90 -30.41
CA HIS A 340 9.88 4.56 -31.35
C HIS A 340 9.34 3.14 -31.18
N PHE A 341 9.71 2.45 -30.10
CA PHE A 341 9.24 1.08 -29.85
C PHE A 341 7.71 1.02 -29.79
N GLN A 342 7.13 0.05 -30.51
CA GLN A 342 5.68 -0.12 -30.66
C GLN A 342 4.97 1.14 -31.18
N ASN A 343 5.58 1.84 -32.14
CA ASN A 343 5.00 3.05 -32.77
C ASN A 343 4.85 4.19 -31.74
N ASP A 344 5.97 4.52 -31.06
CA ASP A 344 6.08 5.55 -30.01
C ASP A 344 5.04 5.40 -28.88
N GLN A 345 4.69 4.16 -28.55
CA GLN A 345 3.72 3.86 -27.49
C GLN A 345 4.11 4.47 -26.13
N ALA A 346 5.41 4.68 -25.89
CA ALA A 346 5.91 5.39 -24.71
C ALA A 346 5.31 6.81 -24.56
N LEU A 347 5.22 7.56 -25.67
CA LEU A 347 4.66 8.91 -25.67
C LEU A 347 3.15 8.84 -25.38
N LEU A 348 2.43 7.93 -26.04
CA LEU A 348 1.00 7.75 -25.82
C LEU A 348 0.69 7.40 -24.35
N ILE A 349 1.40 6.44 -23.76
CA ILE A 349 1.22 6.08 -22.34
C ILE A 349 1.48 7.29 -21.43
N SER A 350 2.56 8.05 -21.68
CA SER A 350 2.85 9.24 -20.87
C SER A 350 1.75 10.31 -20.93
N VAL A 351 1.04 10.42 -22.07
CA VAL A 351 -0.12 11.31 -22.23
C VAL A 351 -1.37 10.73 -21.56
N GLU A 352 -1.59 9.41 -21.67
CA GLU A 352 -2.71 8.72 -21.02
C GLU A 352 -2.67 8.80 -19.49
N GLU A 353 -1.46 8.71 -18.93
CA GLU A 353 -1.16 8.80 -17.49
C GLU A 353 -0.94 10.25 -17.01
N GLU A 354 -1.12 11.24 -17.88
CA GLU A 354 -0.95 12.69 -17.61
C GLU A 354 0.45 13.09 -17.06
N GLN A 355 1.49 12.36 -17.46
CA GLN A 355 2.87 12.54 -16.99
C GLN A 355 3.63 13.59 -17.82
N TYR A 356 3.38 14.89 -17.55
CA TYR A 356 3.99 16.01 -18.28
C TYR A 356 5.51 15.91 -18.42
N ALA A 357 6.23 15.65 -17.32
CA ALA A 357 7.70 15.59 -17.31
C ALA A 357 8.25 14.44 -18.17
N VAL A 358 7.55 13.30 -18.22
CA VAL A 358 7.94 12.15 -19.06
C VAL A 358 7.65 12.45 -20.52
N ALA A 359 6.46 12.95 -20.84
CA ALA A 359 6.10 13.34 -22.20
C ALA A 359 7.06 14.41 -22.75
N GLN A 360 7.42 15.41 -21.95
CA GLN A 360 8.43 16.42 -22.30
C GLN A 360 9.80 15.79 -22.56
N LEU A 361 10.25 14.87 -21.69
CA LEU A 361 11.50 14.15 -21.87
C LEU A 361 11.49 13.37 -23.19
N LEU A 362 10.44 12.58 -23.46
CA LEU A 362 10.32 11.79 -24.69
C LEU A 362 10.35 12.67 -25.95
N LEU A 363 9.56 13.75 -25.99
CA LEU A 363 9.56 14.69 -27.12
C LEU A 363 10.92 15.36 -27.31
N SER A 364 11.62 15.72 -26.22
CA SER A 364 12.97 16.28 -26.29
C SER A 364 14.02 15.28 -26.81
N ARG A 365 13.75 13.98 -26.67
CA ARG A 365 14.59 12.87 -27.15
C ARG A 365 14.17 12.36 -28.53
N GLY A 366 13.23 13.04 -29.20
CA GLY A 366 12.86 12.77 -30.58
C GLY A 366 11.69 11.79 -30.77
N ALA A 367 10.83 11.58 -29.75
CA ALA A 367 9.60 10.83 -29.95
C ALA A 367 8.72 11.48 -31.03
N ASP A 368 8.14 10.68 -31.92
CA ASP A 368 7.26 11.17 -32.97
C ASP A 368 5.87 11.50 -32.38
N VAL A 369 5.47 12.76 -32.49
CA VAL A 369 4.21 13.30 -31.95
C VAL A 369 2.96 12.79 -32.68
N ASP A 370 3.10 12.41 -33.96
CA ASP A 370 1.99 11.98 -34.82
C ASP A 370 1.91 10.46 -35.03
N SER A 371 2.85 9.74 -34.43
CA SER A 371 2.84 8.29 -34.27
C SER A 371 1.51 7.77 -33.71
N ALA A 372 1.25 6.47 -33.90
CA ALA A 372 0.02 5.81 -33.45
C ALA A 372 -1.27 6.51 -33.95
N ASP A 373 -1.31 6.90 -35.23
CA ASP A 373 -2.51 7.50 -35.86
C ASP A 373 -2.96 8.80 -35.15
N ARG A 374 -2.02 9.61 -34.65
CA ARG A 374 -2.30 10.85 -33.89
C ARG A 374 -3.12 10.64 -32.61
N ARG A 375 -3.06 9.44 -32.02
CA ARG A 375 -3.74 9.13 -30.76
C ARG A 375 -3.26 9.99 -29.59
N CYS A 376 -2.05 10.54 -29.62
CA CYS A 376 -1.49 11.36 -28.55
C CYS A 376 -2.25 12.69 -28.35
N ILE A 377 -2.36 13.53 -29.38
CA ILE A 377 -3.06 14.83 -29.27
C ILE A 377 -4.54 14.65 -28.98
N THR A 378 -5.16 13.64 -29.59
CA THR A 378 -6.58 13.33 -29.39
C THR A 378 -6.88 12.80 -27.99
N THR A 379 -5.96 12.03 -27.42
CA THR A 379 -6.03 11.57 -26.03
C THR A 379 -5.82 12.70 -25.03
N ALA A 380 -4.85 13.60 -25.26
CA ALA A 380 -4.64 14.77 -24.41
C ALA A 380 -5.90 15.66 -24.32
N ILE A 381 -6.58 15.87 -25.46
CA ILE A 381 -7.86 16.60 -25.53
C ILE A 381 -8.95 15.86 -24.74
N ARG A 382 -9.12 14.55 -24.94
CA ARG A 382 -10.11 13.72 -24.21
C ARG A 382 -9.87 13.72 -22.70
N ARG A 383 -8.61 13.79 -22.27
CA ARG A 383 -8.25 13.90 -20.85
C ARG A 383 -8.53 15.29 -20.28
N GLY A 384 -8.52 16.33 -21.14
CA GLY A 384 -8.67 17.74 -20.76
C GLY A 384 -7.35 18.35 -20.29
N SER A 385 -6.20 17.80 -20.71
CA SER A 385 -4.88 18.23 -20.27
C SER A 385 -4.28 19.26 -21.23
N TYR A 386 -4.52 20.54 -20.95
CA TYR A 386 -4.12 21.67 -21.80
C TYR A 386 -2.60 21.81 -21.96
N ASP A 387 -1.85 21.56 -20.89
CA ASP A 387 -0.40 21.65 -20.92
C ASP A 387 0.21 20.59 -21.86
N LEU A 388 -0.36 19.38 -21.87
CA LEU A 388 0.03 18.34 -22.81
C LEU A 388 -0.34 18.70 -24.25
N VAL A 389 -1.53 19.25 -24.49
CA VAL A 389 -1.91 19.71 -25.85
C VAL A 389 -0.95 20.79 -26.35
N ARG A 390 -0.66 21.80 -25.52
CA ARG A 390 0.29 22.87 -25.84
C ARG A 390 1.68 22.31 -26.18
N MET A 391 2.15 21.37 -25.38
CA MET A 391 3.45 20.74 -25.58
C MET A 391 3.50 19.92 -26.88
N LEU A 392 2.48 19.11 -27.16
CA LEU A 392 2.41 18.31 -28.39
C LEU A 392 2.39 19.21 -29.63
N LEU A 393 1.60 20.29 -29.63
CA LEU A 393 1.57 21.27 -30.72
C LEU A 393 2.93 21.95 -30.93
N LYS A 394 3.60 22.34 -29.84
CA LYS A 394 4.95 22.94 -29.90
C LYS A 394 5.98 22.01 -30.53
N HIS A 395 5.80 20.70 -30.36
CA HIS A 395 6.67 19.68 -30.94
C HIS A 395 6.20 19.17 -32.32
N GLY A 396 5.28 19.89 -32.98
CA GLY A 396 4.91 19.68 -34.38
C GLY A 396 3.62 18.90 -34.62
N GLY A 397 2.90 18.49 -33.57
CA GLY A 397 1.63 17.78 -33.72
C GLY A 397 0.54 18.68 -34.31
N TYR A 398 -0.39 18.10 -35.06
CA TYR A 398 -1.50 18.84 -35.67
C TYR A 398 -2.82 18.04 -35.65
N LEU A 399 -3.94 18.75 -35.83
CA LEU A 399 -5.30 18.18 -35.89
C LEU A 399 -5.80 18.12 -37.35
N GLN A 400 -6.41 17.02 -37.79
CA GLN A 400 -7.07 16.96 -39.10
C GLN A 400 -8.57 17.26 -39.04
N GLN A 401 -9.09 17.75 -40.16
CA GLN A 401 -10.49 18.17 -40.35
C GLN A 401 -11.49 17.01 -40.26
N ASP A 402 -11.04 15.78 -40.55
CA ASP A 402 -11.84 14.56 -40.58
C ASP A 402 -11.66 13.67 -39.33
N ASP A 403 -10.95 14.13 -38.29
CA ASP A 403 -10.87 13.41 -37.01
C ASP A 403 -12.21 13.62 -36.27
N PRO A 404 -13.20 12.70 -36.36
CA PRO A 404 -14.61 13.05 -36.11
C PRO A 404 -14.98 13.10 -34.61
N TYR A 405 -14.00 12.93 -33.73
CA TYR A 405 -14.20 12.49 -32.33
C TYR A 405 -13.38 13.23 -31.26
N PRO A 406 -12.17 13.77 -31.49
CA PRO A 406 -11.33 14.31 -30.41
C PRO A 406 -11.83 15.63 -29.83
N LEU A 407 -12.23 16.58 -30.68
CA LEU A 407 -12.75 17.87 -30.25
C LEU A 407 -14.07 17.71 -29.49
N ASN A 408 -14.98 16.87 -29.99
CA ASN A 408 -16.28 16.62 -29.36
C ASN A 408 -16.16 16.04 -27.94
N GLN A 409 -15.20 15.16 -27.66
CA GLN A 409 -15.01 14.51 -26.34
C GLN A 409 -14.41 15.45 -25.27
N GLY A 410 -13.53 16.39 -25.63
CA GLY A 410 -12.93 17.35 -24.68
C GLY A 410 -13.96 18.27 -24.02
N PHE A 411 -15.04 18.59 -24.73
CA PHE A 411 -16.15 19.40 -24.21
C PHE A 411 -17.01 18.69 -23.15
N TYR A 412 -16.94 17.36 -23.01
CA TYR A 412 -17.75 16.64 -22.02
C TYR A 412 -17.25 16.82 -20.58
N LYS A 413 -16.04 17.34 -20.36
CA LYS A 413 -15.47 17.60 -19.03
C LYS A 413 -15.35 19.10 -18.75
N ASN A 414 -16.47 19.76 -18.46
CA ASN A 414 -16.68 21.03 -17.71
C ASN A 414 -15.47 21.94 -17.31
N LYS A 415 -14.48 22.16 -18.17
CA LYS A 415 -13.28 22.98 -17.92
C LYS A 415 -12.93 23.89 -19.11
N THR A 416 -13.95 24.38 -19.82
CA THR A 416 -13.85 25.08 -21.11
C THR A 416 -13.14 26.45 -21.03
N GLU A 417 -13.10 27.10 -19.86
CA GLU A 417 -12.40 28.39 -19.66
C GLU A 417 -10.89 28.33 -19.96
N GLN A 418 -10.24 27.20 -19.68
CA GLN A 418 -8.80 27.02 -19.90
C GLN A 418 -8.45 26.57 -21.33
N MET A 419 -9.42 26.02 -22.08
CA MET A 419 -9.26 25.73 -23.51
C MET A 419 -9.17 27.02 -24.34
N TRP A 420 -9.74 28.11 -23.82
CA TRP A 420 -9.80 29.42 -24.46
C TRP A 420 -8.44 30.14 -24.53
N ASP A 421 -7.56 29.91 -23.55
CA ASP A 421 -6.20 30.47 -23.59
C ASP A 421 -5.42 29.98 -24.81
N MET A 422 -5.65 28.75 -25.29
CA MET A 422 -5.00 28.26 -26.51
C MET A 422 -5.36 29.09 -27.73
N THR A 423 -6.60 29.60 -27.85
CA THR A 423 -7.02 30.46 -28.98
C THR A 423 -6.34 31.84 -28.97
N ASN A 424 -5.84 32.30 -27.82
CA ASN A 424 -5.08 33.55 -27.70
C ASN A 424 -3.57 33.40 -27.98
N PHE A 425 -3.01 32.18 -28.01
CA PHE A 425 -1.60 31.92 -28.37
C PHE A 425 -1.34 31.91 -29.90
N TYR A 426 -2.38 31.98 -30.74
CA TYR A 426 -2.29 32.08 -32.20
C TYR A 426 -1.95 33.51 -32.71
N LYS A 427 -1.37 34.35 -31.85
CA LYS A 427 -1.14 35.78 -32.08
C LYS A 427 0.33 36.16 -32.28
N ASP A 428 1.19 35.20 -32.66
CA ASP A 428 2.53 35.55 -33.16
C ASP A 428 2.50 35.63 -34.70
N PRO A 429 2.55 36.84 -35.29
CA PRO A 429 2.35 37.05 -36.73
C PRO A 429 3.48 36.49 -37.62
N THR A 430 4.55 35.92 -37.06
CA THR A 430 5.71 35.47 -37.83
C THR A 430 5.79 33.97 -38.11
N GLU A 431 5.03 33.12 -37.42
CA GLU A 431 4.97 31.69 -37.72
C GLU A 431 3.61 31.32 -38.32
N LYS A 432 3.56 31.30 -39.65
CA LYS A 432 2.43 30.79 -40.42
C LYS A 432 2.25 29.29 -40.16
N ILE A 433 1.58 28.93 -39.07
CA ILE A 433 0.93 27.63 -38.95
C ILE A 433 -0.30 27.72 -39.85
N ASN A 434 -0.16 27.27 -41.10
CA ASN A 434 -1.22 27.24 -42.11
C ASN A 434 -2.33 26.29 -41.66
N PHE A 435 -3.28 26.80 -40.88
CA PHE A 435 -4.61 26.20 -40.76
C PHE A 435 -5.34 26.43 -42.07
N SER A 436 -5.14 25.54 -43.04
CA SER A 436 -6.00 25.49 -44.22
C SER A 436 -7.29 24.77 -43.82
N LEU A 437 -8.22 25.46 -43.16
CA LEU A 437 -9.64 25.08 -43.13
C LEU A 437 -10.18 25.19 -44.56
N LYS A 438 -9.79 24.26 -45.45
CA LYS A 438 -10.36 24.16 -46.79
C LYS A 438 -11.68 23.41 -46.65
N PHE A 439 -12.75 24.19 -46.45
CA PHE A 439 -14.11 23.73 -46.68
C PHE A 439 -14.26 23.43 -48.19
N THR A 440 -14.03 22.20 -48.61
CA THR A 440 -14.45 21.75 -49.95
C THR A 440 -15.86 21.20 -49.85
N PRO A 441 -16.86 21.80 -50.53
CA PRO A 441 -18.22 21.28 -50.51
C PRO A 441 -18.24 19.96 -51.29
N ALA A 442 -18.21 18.84 -50.57
CA ALA A 442 -18.40 17.53 -51.15
C ALA A 442 -19.90 17.22 -51.22
N SER A 443 -20.40 17.11 -52.46
CA SER A 443 -21.68 16.52 -52.88
C SER A 443 -22.97 17.29 -52.56
N ASN A 444 -23.80 17.47 -53.59
CA ASN A 444 -25.14 18.08 -53.56
C ASN A 444 -26.22 17.15 -52.93
N ASP A 445 -25.86 16.30 -51.98
CA ASP A 445 -26.80 15.39 -51.31
C ASP A 445 -27.38 16.03 -50.04
N GLN A 446 -28.67 16.39 -50.08
CA GLN A 446 -29.40 16.98 -48.95
C GLN A 446 -29.38 16.10 -47.67
N ASN A 447 -29.24 14.77 -47.81
CA ASN A 447 -29.12 13.84 -46.68
C ASN A 447 -27.71 13.78 -46.05
N ALA A 448 -26.67 14.21 -46.75
CA ALA A 448 -25.32 14.29 -46.21
C ALA A 448 -25.11 15.57 -45.39
N GLN A 449 -25.75 16.67 -45.80
CA GLN A 449 -25.76 17.94 -45.06
C GLN A 449 -26.37 17.81 -43.66
N SER A 450 -27.50 17.10 -43.50
CA SER A 450 -28.14 16.93 -42.18
C SER A 450 -27.26 16.16 -41.19
N LYS A 451 -26.51 15.14 -41.62
CA LYS A 451 -25.53 14.42 -40.78
C LYS A 451 -24.26 15.23 -40.47
N GLN A 452 -23.89 16.20 -41.30
CA GLN A 452 -22.74 17.08 -41.08
C GLN A 452 -23.04 18.21 -40.08
N ILE A 453 -24.26 18.72 -40.03
CA ILE A 453 -24.68 19.78 -39.10
C ILE A 453 -24.53 19.36 -37.63
N PHE A 454 -24.78 18.08 -37.30
CA PHE A 454 -24.70 17.58 -35.92
C PHE A 454 -23.30 17.11 -35.49
N ASN A 455 -22.33 17.09 -36.42
CA ASN A 455 -20.97 16.60 -36.18
C ASN A 455 -19.94 17.73 -36.29
N THR A 456 -20.23 18.89 -35.69
CA THR A 456 -19.29 20.02 -35.64
C THR A 456 -18.92 20.39 -34.20
N PRO A 457 -17.70 20.88 -33.95
CA PRO A 457 -17.30 21.38 -32.62
C PRO A 457 -18.21 22.52 -32.13
N VAL A 458 -18.77 23.29 -33.06
CA VAL A 458 -19.67 24.42 -32.77
C VAL A 458 -21.02 23.94 -32.25
N TYR A 459 -21.61 22.90 -32.88
CA TYR A 459 -22.85 22.28 -32.41
C TYR A 459 -22.72 21.70 -31.00
N THR A 460 -21.66 20.92 -30.75
CA THR A 460 -21.44 20.31 -29.42
C THR A 460 -21.18 21.36 -28.35
N SER A 461 -20.46 22.44 -28.67
CA SER A 461 -20.26 23.58 -27.76
C SER A 461 -21.59 24.27 -27.41
N ALA A 462 -22.44 24.50 -28.42
CA ALA A 462 -23.74 25.14 -28.25
C ALA A 462 -24.73 24.27 -27.44
N LYS A 463 -24.78 22.96 -27.74
CA LYS A 463 -25.63 21.98 -27.03
C LYS A 463 -25.31 21.85 -25.54
N ASN A 464 -24.06 22.05 -25.16
CA ASN A 464 -23.61 22.00 -23.78
C ASN A 464 -23.63 23.38 -23.08
N GLY A 465 -24.14 24.42 -23.74
CA GLY A 465 -24.37 25.73 -23.13
C GLY A 465 -23.15 26.67 -23.10
N HIS A 466 -22.09 26.37 -23.84
CA HIS A 466 -20.86 27.17 -23.86
C HIS A 466 -20.94 28.32 -24.88
N ALA A 467 -21.77 29.32 -24.59
CA ALA A 467 -22.07 30.43 -25.50
C ALA A 467 -20.83 31.18 -26.00
N GLU A 468 -19.88 31.52 -25.12
CA GLU A 468 -18.67 32.25 -25.53
C GLU A 468 -17.79 31.43 -26.48
N ALA A 469 -17.61 30.14 -26.23
CA ALA A 469 -16.86 29.26 -27.13
C ALA A 469 -17.47 29.24 -28.54
N VAL A 470 -18.80 29.26 -28.64
CA VAL A 470 -19.53 29.32 -29.92
C VAL A 470 -19.27 30.64 -30.64
N LYS A 471 -19.38 31.79 -29.94
CA LYS A 471 -19.14 33.13 -30.53
C LYS A 471 -17.77 33.21 -31.17
N ILE A 472 -16.75 32.70 -30.50
CA ILE A 472 -15.43 32.68 -31.07
C ILE A 472 -15.33 31.72 -32.26
N LEU A 473 -15.74 30.46 -32.11
CA LEU A 473 -15.55 29.48 -33.20
C LEU A 473 -16.16 29.99 -34.52
N LEU A 474 -17.24 30.76 -34.41
CA LEU A 474 -17.87 31.46 -35.54
C LEU A 474 -17.04 32.64 -36.05
N GLN A 475 -16.47 33.48 -35.18
CA GLN A 475 -15.54 34.55 -35.57
C GLN A 475 -14.31 34.04 -36.34
N HIS A 476 -13.68 32.93 -35.91
CA HIS A 476 -12.50 32.36 -36.59
C HIS A 476 -12.83 31.58 -37.87
N SER A 477 -14.09 31.19 -38.04
CA SER A 477 -14.56 30.51 -39.26
C SER A 477 -15.20 31.47 -40.27
N ASN A 478 -14.97 32.79 -40.13
CA ASN A 478 -15.60 33.85 -40.93
C ASN A 478 -17.15 33.74 -40.98
N ASN A 479 -17.76 33.30 -39.88
CA ASN A 479 -19.21 33.09 -39.76
C ASN A 479 -19.79 32.25 -40.91
N SER A 480 -19.16 31.11 -41.21
CA SER A 480 -19.69 30.15 -42.19
C SER A 480 -21.15 29.83 -41.88
N SER A 481 -22.05 30.02 -42.85
CA SER A 481 -23.50 29.87 -42.66
C SER A 481 -23.88 28.50 -42.09
N ALA A 482 -23.21 27.44 -42.58
CA ALA A 482 -23.44 26.07 -42.10
C ALA A 482 -23.03 25.88 -40.63
N LEU A 483 -21.98 26.55 -40.16
CA LEU A 483 -21.54 26.49 -38.76
C LEU A 483 -22.42 27.34 -37.85
N VAL A 484 -22.89 28.50 -38.33
CA VAL A 484 -23.85 29.36 -37.62
C VAL A 484 -25.18 28.64 -37.43
N GLU A 485 -25.67 27.93 -38.45
CA GLU A 485 -26.87 27.09 -38.37
C GLU A 485 -26.67 25.90 -37.42
N SER A 486 -25.55 25.20 -37.53
CA SER A 486 -25.14 24.12 -36.63
C SER A 486 -25.10 24.55 -35.15
N ALA A 487 -24.60 25.76 -34.88
CA ALA A 487 -24.63 26.38 -33.56
C ALA A 487 -26.06 26.64 -33.06
N LEU A 488 -26.96 27.07 -33.95
CA LEU A 488 -28.35 27.40 -33.63
C LEU A 488 -29.11 26.16 -33.14
N TYR A 489 -28.95 25.01 -33.81
CA TYR A 489 -29.56 23.76 -33.37
C TYR A 489 -29.07 23.35 -31.97
N GLY A 490 -27.77 23.46 -31.70
CA GLY A 490 -27.23 23.15 -30.38
C GLY A 490 -27.75 24.11 -29.30
N ALA A 491 -27.84 25.41 -29.59
CA ALA A 491 -28.35 26.42 -28.66
C ALA A 491 -29.82 26.15 -28.28
N VAL A 492 -30.65 25.75 -29.25
CA VAL A 492 -32.06 25.39 -29.04
C VAL A 492 -32.20 24.09 -28.23
N GLU A 493 -31.40 23.07 -28.52
CA GLU A 493 -31.40 21.83 -27.72
C GLU A 493 -30.98 22.07 -26.26
N ASN A 494 -30.05 23.01 -26.02
CA ASN A 494 -29.63 23.40 -24.68
C ASN A 494 -30.68 24.22 -23.92
N GLY A 495 -31.53 24.97 -24.63
CA GLY A 495 -32.42 25.96 -24.03
C GLY A 495 -31.77 27.33 -23.79
N ASN A 496 -30.64 27.64 -24.44
CA ASN A 496 -29.92 28.92 -24.29
C ASN A 496 -30.47 30.01 -25.24
N THR A 497 -31.39 30.83 -24.74
CA THR A 497 -32.03 31.92 -25.50
C THR A 497 -31.08 33.06 -25.85
N GLU A 498 -30.12 33.40 -24.98
CA GLU A 498 -29.16 34.49 -25.23
C GLU A 498 -28.21 34.16 -26.37
N LEU A 499 -27.70 32.92 -26.41
CA LEU A 499 -26.87 32.45 -27.50
C LEU A 499 -27.68 32.37 -28.80
N MET A 500 -28.93 31.94 -28.73
CA MET A 500 -29.83 31.89 -29.88
C MET A 500 -30.02 33.28 -30.50
N GLU A 501 -30.29 34.31 -29.69
CA GLU A 501 -30.42 35.70 -30.14
C GLU A 501 -29.13 36.24 -30.77
N TYR A 502 -27.97 35.91 -30.17
CA TYR A 502 -26.67 36.25 -30.75
C TYR A 502 -26.49 35.62 -32.14
N LEU A 503 -26.86 34.34 -32.30
CA LEU A 503 -26.73 33.62 -33.57
C LEU A 503 -27.64 34.21 -34.64
N PHE A 504 -28.88 34.60 -34.30
CA PHE A 504 -29.74 35.36 -35.20
C PHE A 504 -29.13 36.71 -35.59
N GLY A 505 -28.49 37.40 -34.65
CA GLY A 505 -27.80 38.67 -34.88
C GLY A 505 -26.64 38.61 -35.88
N ILE A 506 -25.99 37.46 -36.02
CA ILE A 506 -24.92 37.22 -37.02
C ILE A 506 -25.42 36.54 -38.30
N GLY A 507 -26.74 36.43 -38.48
CA GLY A 507 -27.37 35.98 -39.72
C GLY A 507 -27.74 34.50 -39.76
N ALA A 508 -27.91 33.83 -38.61
CA ALA A 508 -28.47 32.49 -38.57
C ALA A 508 -29.85 32.47 -39.23
N LYS A 509 -30.03 31.62 -40.23
CA LYS A 509 -31.34 31.39 -40.83
C LYS A 509 -32.01 30.26 -40.09
N SER A 510 -33.15 30.53 -39.47
CA SER A 510 -34.08 29.46 -39.11
C SER A 510 -34.66 28.94 -40.42
N HIS A 511 -34.00 27.99 -41.09
CA HIS A 511 -34.53 27.45 -42.33
C HIS A 511 -35.90 26.82 -42.06
N VAL A 512 -36.89 27.53 -42.60
CA VAL A 512 -38.34 27.38 -42.51
C VAL A 512 -38.76 26.05 -43.14
N THR A 513 -38.65 24.93 -42.42
CA THR A 513 -39.42 23.68 -42.64
C THR A 513 -39.05 22.53 -41.70
N ASP A 514 -37.95 22.58 -40.94
CA ASP A 514 -37.55 21.44 -40.11
C ASP A 514 -38.32 21.37 -38.80
N SER A 515 -39.21 20.38 -38.73
CA SER A 515 -39.99 19.99 -37.56
C SER A 515 -39.12 19.69 -36.31
N GLN A 516 -37.84 19.42 -36.51
CA GLN A 516 -36.88 19.02 -35.46
C GLN A 516 -36.46 20.16 -34.52
N ILE A 517 -36.37 21.41 -34.99
CA ILE A 517 -35.96 22.54 -34.12
C ILE A 517 -37.10 22.89 -33.14
N PHE A 518 -38.36 22.82 -33.59
CA PHE A 518 -39.52 22.97 -32.73
C PHE A 518 -39.71 21.79 -31.80
N ALA A 519 -39.51 20.55 -32.26
CA ALA A 519 -39.55 19.40 -31.37
C ALA A 519 -38.51 19.50 -30.24
N SER A 520 -37.32 20.03 -30.55
CA SER A 520 -36.25 20.25 -29.55
C SER A 520 -36.56 21.43 -28.62
N ALA A 521 -37.07 22.54 -29.14
CA ALA A 521 -37.55 23.66 -28.32
C ALA A 521 -38.71 23.24 -27.40
N CYS A 522 -39.65 22.43 -27.90
CA CYS A 522 -40.76 21.90 -27.11
C CYS A 522 -40.26 20.97 -26.00
N LYS A 523 -39.26 20.12 -26.24
CA LYS A 523 -38.62 19.30 -25.19
C LYS A 523 -37.99 20.13 -24.06
N SER A 524 -37.54 21.34 -24.35
CA SER A 524 -36.92 22.23 -23.35
C SER A 524 -37.94 22.92 -22.43
N GLY A 525 -39.24 22.92 -22.79
CA GLY A 525 -40.29 23.61 -22.04
C GLY A 525 -40.16 25.15 -22.03
N ASN A 526 -39.26 25.75 -22.80
CA ASN A 526 -38.97 27.19 -22.77
C ASN A 526 -39.86 28.00 -23.73
N LEU A 527 -40.95 28.57 -23.21
CA LEU A 527 -41.89 29.38 -23.99
C LEU A 527 -41.24 30.63 -24.63
N GLU A 528 -40.28 31.26 -23.96
CA GLU A 528 -39.60 32.46 -24.46
C GLU A 528 -38.68 32.13 -25.65
N MET A 529 -38.06 30.95 -25.64
CA MET A 529 -37.32 30.44 -26.80
C MET A 529 -38.23 30.25 -28.01
N ILE A 530 -39.43 29.68 -27.81
CA ILE A 530 -40.41 29.49 -28.88
C ILE A 530 -40.87 30.84 -29.45
N ARG A 531 -41.15 31.82 -28.59
CA ARG A 531 -41.52 33.18 -29.01
C ARG A 531 -40.43 33.84 -29.84
N SER A 532 -39.18 33.69 -29.44
CA SER A 532 -38.06 34.27 -30.18
C SER A 532 -37.79 33.56 -31.51
N LEU A 533 -37.93 32.23 -31.59
CA LEU A 533 -37.88 31.49 -32.86
C LEU A 533 -38.94 32.00 -33.86
N LEU A 534 -40.18 32.22 -33.39
CA LEU A 534 -41.27 32.77 -34.22
C LEU A 534 -41.01 34.20 -34.67
N LYS A 535 -40.49 35.05 -33.77
CA LYS A 535 -40.12 36.44 -34.09
C LYS A 535 -39.09 36.51 -35.22
N HIS A 536 -38.19 35.54 -35.30
CA HIS A 536 -37.15 35.45 -36.33
C HIS A 536 -37.58 34.67 -37.59
N GLY A 537 -38.88 34.41 -37.76
CA GLY A 537 -39.46 33.92 -39.01
C GLY A 537 -39.64 32.40 -39.10
N ALA A 538 -39.55 31.67 -37.99
CA ALA A 538 -39.87 30.24 -37.97
C ALA A 538 -41.38 29.99 -38.20
N SER A 539 -41.74 29.00 -39.02
CA SER A 539 -43.14 28.65 -39.31
C SER A 539 -43.68 27.59 -38.34
N ILE A 540 -44.89 27.80 -37.82
CA ILE A 540 -45.64 26.80 -37.03
C ILE A 540 -46.30 25.72 -37.88
N TYR A 541 -46.37 25.90 -39.20
CA TYR A 541 -46.99 24.97 -40.14
C TYR A 541 -45.89 24.17 -40.85
N THR A 542 -45.58 22.97 -40.34
CA THR A 542 -44.59 22.07 -40.96
C THR A 542 -45.23 20.74 -41.35
N ILE A 543 -44.73 20.11 -42.40
CA ILE A 543 -45.45 19.06 -43.14
C ILE A 543 -45.50 17.70 -42.39
N ARG A 544 -44.66 17.49 -41.36
CA ARG A 544 -44.47 16.15 -40.75
C ARG A 544 -44.57 16.09 -39.22
N ASP A 545 -43.97 17.03 -38.47
CA ASP A 545 -44.15 17.09 -37.00
C ASP A 545 -44.60 18.48 -36.58
N ASP A 546 -45.92 18.62 -36.40
CA ASP A 546 -46.53 19.86 -35.96
C ASP A 546 -45.99 20.24 -34.57
N PRO A 547 -45.47 21.46 -34.38
CA PRO A 547 -45.01 21.96 -33.08
C PRO A 547 -46.04 21.78 -31.96
N LEU A 548 -47.34 21.85 -32.31
CA LEU A 548 -48.46 21.55 -31.41
C LEU A 548 -48.46 20.08 -30.94
N ARG A 549 -48.17 19.11 -31.83
CA ARG A 549 -48.07 17.69 -31.48
C ARG A 549 -46.92 17.45 -30.51
N ALA A 550 -45.75 18.04 -30.77
CA ALA A 550 -44.59 17.94 -29.89
C ALA A 550 -44.85 18.57 -28.51
N ALA A 551 -45.50 19.73 -28.45
CA ALA A 551 -45.90 20.37 -27.20
C ALA A 551 -46.89 19.51 -26.38
N CYS A 552 -47.83 18.85 -27.05
CA CYS A 552 -48.78 17.93 -26.43
C CYS A 552 -48.13 16.63 -25.95
N GLU A 553 -47.26 16.01 -26.75
CA GLU A 553 -46.53 14.79 -26.38
C GLU A 553 -45.58 15.00 -25.20
N MET A 554 -44.98 16.19 -25.09
CA MET A 554 -44.11 16.57 -23.97
C MET A 554 -44.87 17.14 -22.75
N VAL A 555 -46.21 17.27 -22.83
CA VAL A 555 -47.10 17.76 -21.75
C VAL A 555 -46.72 19.17 -21.26
N HIS A 556 -46.57 20.12 -22.18
CA HIS A 556 -46.35 21.54 -21.87
C HIS A 556 -47.61 22.39 -22.14
N PRO A 557 -48.48 22.61 -21.14
CA PRO A 557 -49.79 23.25 -21.34
C PRO A 557 -49.70 24.69 -21.86
N ASP A 558 -48.73 25.47 -21.39
CA ASP A 558 -48.58 26.87 -21.78
C ASP A 558 -48.10 27.02 -23.22
N ILE A 559 -47.23 26.11 -23.68
CA ILE A 559 -46.73 26.08 -25.06
C ILE A 559 -47.84 25.60 -26.00
N ALA A 560 -48.60 24.57 -25.60
CA ALA A 560 -49.74 24.06 -26.37
C ALA A 560 -50.83 25.14 -26.54
N LYS A 561 -51.21 25.83 -25.44
CA LYS A 561 -52.14 26.97 -25.49
C LYS A 561 -51.62 28.10 -26.37
N TYR A 562 -50.32 28.39 -26.31
CA TYR A 562 -49.71 29.43 -27.14
C TYR A 562 -49.76 29.09 -28.63
N PHE A 563 -49.46 27.85 -29.02
CA PHE A 563 -49.59 27.41 -30.42
C PHE A 563 -51.05 27.38 -30.90
N LEU A 564 -52.01 26.99 -30.05
CA LEU A 564 -53.44 27.05 -30.37
C LEU A 564 -53.91 28.50 -30.61
N GLY A 565 -53.48 29.44 -29.76
CA GLY A 565 -53.78 30.87 -29.93
C GLY A 565 -53.17 31.51 -31.20
N LEU A 566 -52.18 30.87 -31.82
CA LEU A 566 -51.57 31.28 -33.09
C LEU A 566 -52.20 30.59 -34.32
N GLY A 567 -53.22 29.76 -34.14
CA GLY A 567 -53.92 29.07 -35.24
C GLY A 567 -53.24 27.78 -35.71
N GLY A 568 -52.56 27.04 -34.81
CA GLY A 568 -52.02 25.71 -35.13
C GLY A 568 -53.10 24.71 -35.55
N ASP A 569 -52.79 23.76 -36.46
CA ASP A 569 -53.77 22.83 -37.03
C ASP A 569 -54.43 21.95 -35.95
N GLN A 570 -55.70 22.21 -35.66
CA GLN A 570 -56.45 21.56 -34.59
C GLN A 570 -56.94 20.14 -34.97
N ARG A 571 -56.85 19.75 -36.25
CA ARG A 571 -57.30 18.43 -36.74
C ARG A 571 -56.44 17.27 -36.26
N ILE A 572 -55.34 17.57 -35.55
CA ILE A 572 -54.39 16.60 -35.02
C ILE A 572 -54.93 15.87 -33.78
N GLY A 573 -55.94 16.43 -33.09
CA GLY A 573 -56.47 15.91 -31.83
C GLY A 573 -56.99 14.46 -31.86
N GLY A 574 -57.34 13.93 -33.04
CA GLY A 574 -57.92 12.58 -33.17
C GLY A 574 -56.95 11.41 -32.95
N ASN A 575 -55.63 11.63 -32.91
CA ASN A 575 -54.63 10.55 -32.79
C ASN A 575 -53.39 10.91 -31.93
N ILE A 576 -53.50 11.89 -31.01
CA ILE A 576 -52.38 12.24 -30.11
C ILE A 576 -52.33 11.21 -28.96
N SER A 577 -51.27 10.39 -28.93
CA SER A 577 -50.99 9.53 -27.78
C SER A 577 -50.35 10.35 -26.68
N LEU A 578 -51.17 10.91 -25.77
CA LEU A 578 -50.70 11.55 -24.53
C LEU A 578 -50.14 10.46 -23.61
N LYS A 579 -48.89 10.05 -23.82
CA LYS A 579 -48.23 9.07 -22.97
C LYS A 579 -47.75 9.75 -21.69
N PRO A 580 -48.23 9.36 -20.50
CA PRO A 580 -47.73 9.91 -19.25
C PRO A 580 -46.25 9.56 -19.08
N GLY A 581 -45.40 10.58 -19.08
CA GLY A 581 -44.00 10.47 -18.65
C GLY A 581 -43.89 10.47 -17.12
N PRO A 582 -42.75 10.07 -16.54
CA PRO A 582 -42.56 9.92 -15.10
C PRO A 582 -42.67 11.23 -14.29
N SER A 583 -42.71 12.38 -14.96
CA SER A 583 -42.79 13.73 -14.37
C SER A 583 -44.09 14.48 -14.66
N ASN A 584 -45.04 13.88 -15.40
CA ASN A 584 -46.19 14.61 -15.93
C ASN A 584 -47.40 14.47 -15.00
N ASN A 585 -48.00 15.59 -14.58
CA ASN A 585 -49.13 15.58 -13.66
C ASN A 585 -50.46 15.49 -14.44
N TYR A 586 -51.45 14.77 -13.89
CA TYR A 586 -52.77 14.60 -14.54
C TYR A 586 -53.50 15.92 -14.78
N ALA A 587 -53.18 16.96 -14.00
CA ALA A 587 -53.71 18.32 -14.16
C ALA A 587 -53.27 18.96 -15.49
N ASP A 588 -52.00 18.84 -15.87
CA ASP A 588 -51.45 19.44 -17.09
C ASP A 588 -52.02 18.78 -18.35
N ILE A 589 -52.22 17.45 -18.28
CA ILE A 589 -52.89 16.67 -19.33
C ILE A 589 -54.36 17.13 -19.48
N SER A 590 -55.08 17.31 -18.36
CA SER A 590 -56.45 17.80 -18.37
C SER A 590 -56.57 19.23 -18.92
N ASP A 591 -55.61 20.09 -18.62
CA ASP A 591 -55.57 21.47 -19.09
C ASP A 591 -55.23 21.58 -20.59
N ILE A 592 -54.37 20.70 -21.12
CA ILE A 592 -54.14 20.57 -22.56
C ILE A 592 -55.40 20.08 -23.28
N LEU A 593 -56.07 19.05 -22.74
CA LEU A 593 -57.31 18.51 -23.30
C LEU A 593 -58.44 19.57 -23.32
N ARG A 594 -58.62 20.33 -22.22
CA ARG A 594 -59.59 21.45 -22.19
C ARG A 594 -59.24 22.55 -23.19
N ALA A 595 -57.96 22.87 -23.36
CA ALA A 595 -57.52 23.88 -24.32
C ALA A 595 -57.79 23.44 -25.77
N LEU A 596 -57.55 22.15 -26.08
CA LEU A 596 -57.89 21.56 -27.38
C LEU A 596 -59.40 21.52 -27.61
N GLU A 597 -60.20 21.15 -26.61
CA GLU A 597 -61.67 21.14 -26.68
C GLU A 597 -62.24 22.55 -26.88
N ASN A 598 -61.85 23.53 -26.07
CA ASN A 598 -62.37 24.90 -26.17
C ASN A 598 -62.07 25.56 -27.52
N HIS A 599 -60.88 25.35 -28.08
CA HIS A 599 -60.55 25.88 -29.42
C HIS A 599 -61.24 25.12 -30.55
N SER A 600 -61.55 23.82 -30.38
CA SER A 600 -62.29 23.01 -31.35
C SER A 600 -63.79 23.33 -31.43
N VAL A 601 -64.36 23.93 -30.38
CA VAL A 601 -65.80 24.27 -30.29
C VAL A 601 -66.12 25.62 -30.95
N ASP A 602 -65.17 26.56 -30.98
CA ASP A 602 -65.42 27.92 -31.48
C ASP A 602 -65.43 28.06 -33.02
N GLU A 603 -64.93 27.09 -33.80
CA GLU A 603 -64.91 27.15 -35.28
C GLU A 603 -65.99 26.30 -35.99
N ILE A 604 -66.90 25.65 -35.26
CA ILE A 604 -68.11 25.05 -35.87
C ILE A 604 -69.23 26.10 -36.04
N TYR A 605 -69.10 27.27 -35.39
CA TYR A 605 -70.01 28.40 -35.52
C TYR A 605 -69.24 29.69 -35.87
N ASN A 606 -68.67 29.78 -37.07
CA ASN A 606 -68.72 30.96 -37.95
C ASN A 606 -67.80 30.72 -39.17
N ASN A 607 -68.40 30.75 -40.36
CA ASN A 607 -67.70 30.86 -41.65
C ASN A 607 -66.88 32.14 -41.76
#